data_AF-A0A257NEC2-F1
#
_entry.id   AF-A0A257NEC2-F1
#
_cell.length_a   1.000
_cell.length_b   1.000
_cell.length_c   1.000
_cell.angle_alpha   90.00
_cell.angle_beta   90.00
_cell.angle_gamma   90.00
#
_symmetry.space_group_name_H-M   'P 1'
#
loop_
_entity.id
_entity.type
_entity.pdbx_description
1 polymer ?
#
loop_
_entity_poly.entity_id
_entity_poly.type
_entity_poly.pdbx_seq_one_letter_code
_entity_poly.pdbx_strand_id
1 'polypeptide(L)' 'MVSKDELPKVLGGLGIAIVSTSNGVMTDRAARAIGHGGEVICTVC' A
#
# COMPACT_ATOMS: atom_id res chain seq x y z
N MET A 1 -8.26 5.79 -5.41
CA MET A 1 -7.09 5.04 -5.92
C MET A 1 -5.89 5.97 -5.93
N VAL A 2 -4.85 5.63 -5.20
CA VAL A 2 -3.56 6.37 -5.15
C VAL A 2 -2.52 5.66 -6.00
N SER A 3 -1.60 6.42 -6.59
CA SER A 3 -0.46 5.86 -7.32
C SER A 3 0.50 5.13 -6.37
N LYS A 4 1.38 4.28 -6.91
CA LYS A 4 2.35 3.53 -6.09
C LYS A 4 3.20 4.46 -5.22
N ASP A 5 3.57 5.62 -5.75
CA ASP A 5 4.49 6.57 -5.11
C ASP A 5 3.78 7.38 -4.02
N GLU A 6 2.45 7.49 -4.10
CA GLU A 6 1.58 8.15 -3.13
C GLU A 6 1.03 7.22 -2.05
N LEU A 7 1.36 5.92 -2.10
CA LEU A 7 0.98 5.01 -1.03
C LEU A 7 1.52 5.54 0.32
N PRO A 8 0.76 5.43 1.42
CA PRO A 8 1.18 5.97 2.70
C PRO A 8 2.34 5.16 3.28
N LYS A 9 3.21 5.84 4.03
CA LYS A 9 4.19 5.19 4.91
C LYS A 9 3.66 5.22 6.34
N VAL A 10 3.14 4.08 6.80
CA VAL A 10 2.59 3.97 8.17
C VAL A 10 3.74 4.01 9.17
N LEU A 11 3.64 4.87 10.20
CA LEU A 11 4.65 5.04 11.25
C LEU A 11 6.08 5.20 10.72
N GLY A 12 6.28 5.96 9.64
CA GLY A 12 7.61 6.17 9.05
C GLY A 12 8.22 4.91 8.39
N GLY A 13 7.41 3.86 8.16
CA GLY A 13 7.85 2.59 7.58
C GLY A 13 7.87 1.42 8.58
N LEU A 14 7.55 1.67 9.86
CA LEU A 14 7.43 0.64 10.88
C LEU A 14 6.10 -0.11 10.80
N GLY A 15 5.04 0.56 10.34
CA GLY A 15 3.74 -0.07 10.11
C GLY A 15 3.58 -0.65 8.72
N ILE A 16 2.41 -1.22 8.47
CA ILE A 16 2.03 -1.80 7.18
C ILE A 16 0.68 -1.22 6.77
N ALA A 17 0.57 -0.71 5.56
CA ALA A 17 -0.74 -0.41 4.96
C ALA A 17 -1.14 -1.59 4.07
N ILE A 18 -2.37 -2.08 4.25
CA ILE A 18 -2.99 -3.06 3.35
C ILE A 18 -3.70 -2.30 2.25
N VAL A 19 -3.38 -2.66 1.00
CA VAL A 19 -3.79 -1.97 -0.20
C VAL A 19 -4.54 -2.93 -1.11
N SER A 20 -5.75 -2.55 -1.51
CA SER A 20 -6.51 -3.19 -2.58
C SER A 20 -6.01 -2.69 -3.93
N THR A 21 -5.49 -3.59 -4.78
CA THR A 21 -5.06 -3.28 -6.14
C THR A 21 -5.91 -4.07 -7.15
N SER A 22 -5.81 -3.73 -8.44
CA SER A 22 -6.47 -4.49 -9.51
C SER A 22 -6.02 -5.96 -9.60
N ASN A 23 -4.85 -6.28 -9.03
CA ASN A 23 -4.26 -7.61 -9.02
C ASN A 23 -4.41 -8.32 -7.66
N GLY A 24 -5.33 -7.82 -6.81
CA GLY A 24 -5.61 -8.36 -5.49
C GLY A 24 -5.11 -7.48 -4.35
N VAL A 25 -5.29 -7.98 -3.12
CA VAL A 25 -4.94 -7.29 -1.88
C VAL A 25 -3.50 -7.62 -1.49
N MET A 26 -2.71 -6.59 -1.15
CA MET A 26 -1.31 -6.75 -0.77
C MET A 26 -0.84 -5.61 0.14
N THR A 27 0.40 -5.67 0.63
CA THR A 27 0.97 -4.59 1.44
C THR A 27 1.40 -3.41 0.56
N ASP A 28 1.47 -2.21 1.14
CA ASP A 28 1.97 -1.01 0.47
C ASP A 28 3.39 -1.18 -0.08
N ARG A 29 4.24 -1.94 0.61
CA ARG A 29 5.58 -2.30 0.13
C ARG A 29 5.54 -3.21 -1.08
N ALA A 30 4.70 -4.25 -1.05
CA ALA A 30 4.54 -5.14 -2.19
C ALA A 30 4.02 -4.36 -3.41
N ALA A 31 2.95 -3.58 -3.22
CA ALA A 31 2.35 -2.74 -4.26
C ALA A 31 3.38 -1.79 -4.89
N ARG A 32 4.22 -1.11 -4.08
CA ARG A 32 5.33 -0.28 -4.60
C ARG A 32 6.35 -1.08 -5.41
N ALA A 33 6.75 -2.25 -4.92
CA ALA A 33 7.75 -3.08 -5.58
C ALA A 33 7.30 -3.56 -6.97
N ILE A 34 6.02 -3.93 -7.10
CA ILE A 34 5.44 -4.36 -8.39
C ILE A 34 4.90 -3.20 -9.24
N GLY A 35 4.98 -1.96 -8.75
CA GLY A 35 4.55 -0.79 -9.50
C GLY A 35 3.05 -0.51 -9.49
N HIS A 36 2.30 -1.14 -8.60
CA HIS A 36 0.85 -1.00 -8.51
C HIS A 36 0.43 0.06 -7.47
N GLY A 37 -0.53 0.90 -7.88
CA GLY A 37 -1.31 1.73 -6.97
C GLY A 37 -2.53 0.99 -6.44
N GLY A 38 -3.31 1.64 -5.59
CA GLY A 38 -4.52 1.03 -5.05
C GLY A 38 -5.28 1.88 -4.05
N GLU A 39 -6.18 1.24 -3.32
CA GLU A 39 -6.94 1.84 -2.23
C GLU A 39 -6.45 1.28 -0.89
N VAL A 40 -6.18 2.15 0.08
CA VAL A 40 -5.74 1.73 1.40
C VAL A 40 -6.95 1.27 2.19
N ILE A 41 -6.99 -0.01 2.55
CA ILE A 41 -8.12 -0.63 3.25
C ILE A 41 -7.95 -0.44 4.76
N CYS A 42 -6.75 -0.73 5.25
CA CYS A 42 -6.42 -0.57 6.66
C CYS A 42 -4.92 -0.36 6.85
N THR A 43 -4.57 0.15 8.02
CA THR A 43 -3.20 0.31 8.47
C THR A 43 -3.00 -0.48 9.74
N VAL A 44 -1.92 -1.24 9.81
CA VAL A 44 -1.47 -1.96 10.99
C VAL A 44 -0.31 -1.17 11.59
N CYS A 45 -0.45 -0.80 12.86
CA CYS A 45 0.49 -0.01 13.65
C CYS A 45 1.15 -0.85 14.74
#